data_AF-A0A0A8L1Z5-F1
#
_entry.id   AF-A0A0A8L1Z5-F1
#
_cell.length_a   1.000
_cell.length_b   1.000
_cell.length_c   1.000
_cell.angle_alpha   90.00
_cell.angle_beta   90.00
_cell.angle_gamma   90.00
#
_symmetry.space_group_name_H-M   'P 1'
#
loop_
_entity.id
_entity.type
_entity.pdbx_description
1 polymer ?
#
loop_
_entity_poly.entity_id
_entity_poly.type
_entity_poly.pdbx_seq_one_letter_code
_entity_poly.pdbx_strand_id
1 'polypeptide(L)'
;MKVNVSIPLQAARWFSYFLILIFIELIFILPLSNLLWIDFINRLVPNSKMHIIPLSNMFNSWTIPFDLEVIANVTSTRDTGVRTDIPLDVTLNLGVYCTSHRPIESITLLIDGEPRKLPLVCFDNLDFLASRFNGFDSVSKTVKKDIINEFKYGFPVNLDNKKIKIELSDTTDNHLVDRMNVQFSVRYTGLRKFLLSWRRTCHIFGTLIFASLISGCFLLSFTAAFGYFLVV
;
A
#
# COMPACT_ATOMS: atom_id res chain seq x y z
N MET A 1 50.35 -4.85 53.96
CA MET A 1 49.06 -4.31 53.48
C MET A 1 48.06 -5.47 53.36
N LYS A 2 46.91 -5.41 54.04
CA LYS A 2 45.83 -6.41 53.86
C LYS A 2 44.99 -5.96 52.67
N VAL A 3 45.06 -6.67 51.55
CA VAL A 3 44.21 -6.41 50.38
C VAL A 3 42.81 -6.92 50.70
N ASN A 4 41.81 -6.04 50.64
CA ASN A 4 40.43 -6.38 50.97
C ASN A 4 39.76 -7.07 49.76
N VAL A 5 39.75 -8.39 49.74
CA VAL A 5 39.26 -9.23 48.61
C VAL A 5 37.73 -9.17 48.45
N SER A 6 37.00 -8.60 49.40
CA SER A 6 35.53 -8.50 49.38
C SER A 6 34.99 -7.59 48.27
N ILE A 7 35.67 -6.48 47.98
CA ILE A 7 35.27 -5.49 46.97
C ILE A 7 35.25 -6.07 45.55
N PRO A 8 36.32 -6.72 45.04
CA PRO A 8 36.31 -7.30 43.69
C PRO A 8 35.30 -8.44 43.56
N LEU A 9 35.09 -9.23 44.62
CA LEU A 9 34.11 -10.31 44.61
C LEU A 9 32.67 -9.78 44.50
N GLN A 10 32.36 -8.69 45.22
CA GLN A 10 31.06 -8.05 45.12
C GLN A 10 30.85 -7.45 43.73
N ALA A 11 31.83 -6.73 43.19
CA ALA A 11 31.77 -6.17 41.84
C ALA A 11 31.55 -7.25 40.77
N ALA A 12 32.23 -8.40 40.88
CA ALA A 12 32.05 -9.53 39.97
C ALA A 12 30.60 -10.07 39.98
N ARG A 13 29.96 -10.14 41.15
CA ARG A 13 28.55 -10.55 41.27
C ARG A 13 27.61 -9.55 40.59
N TRP A 14 27.77 -8.26 40.87
CA TRP A 14 26.98 -7.21 40.21
C TRP A 14 27.15 -7.22 38.70
N PHE A 15 28.39 -7.39 38.22
CA PHE A 15 28.68 -7.49 36.80
C PHE A 15 28.03 -8.73 36.16
N SER A 16 28.05 -9.88 36.85
CA SER A 16 27.37 -11.09 36.39
C SER A 16 25.86 -10.89 36.25
N TYR A 17 25.21 -10.25 37.24
CA TYR A 17 23.78 -9.95 37.15
C TYR A 17 23.47 -8.96 36.02
N PHE A 18 24.30 -7.93 35.87
CA PHE A 18 24.16 -6.96 34.79
C PHE A 18 24.30 -7.60 33.41
N LEU A 19 25.27 -8.49 33.23
CA LEU A 19 25.49 -9.22 31.98
C LEU A 19 24.31 -10.13 31.66
N ILE A 20 23.76 -10.84 32.65
CA ILE A 20 22.55 -11.67 32.47
C ILE A 20 21.36 -10.79 32.05
N LEU A 21 21.17 -9.62 32.66
CA LEU A 21 20.09 -8.70 32.28
C LEU A 21 20.26 -8.20 30.84
N ILE A 22 21.46 -7.81 30.42
CA ILE A 22 21.75 -7.44 29.02
C ILE A 22 21.43 -8.60 28.08
N PHE A 23 21.83 -9.82 28.45
CA PHE A 23 21.60 -11.01 27.65
C PHE A 23 20.10 -11.29 27.46
N ILE A 24 19.31 -11.17 28.53
CA ILE A 24 17.85 -11.31 28.48
C ILE A 24 17.23 -10.23 27.59
N GLU A 25 17.65 -8.98 27.75
CA GLU A 25 17.14 -7.85 26.97
C GLU A 25 17.40 -8.05 25.47
N LEU A 26 18.61 -8.48 25.10
CA LEU A 26 19.02 -8.60 23.71
C LEU A 26 18.41 -9.84 23.03
N ILE A 27 18.32 -10.98 23.72
CA ILE A 27 17.89 -12.26 23.14
C ILE A 27 16.39 -12.48 23.22
N PHE A 28 15.71 -11.96 24.24
CA PHE A 28 14.28 -12.18 24.41
C PHE A 28 13.47 -10.91 24.19
N ILE A 29 13.80 -9.82 24.89
CA ILE A 29 12.94 -8.63 24.91
C ILE A 29 12.97 -7.89 23.57
N LEU A 30 14.15 -7.66 23.01
CA LEU A 30 14.30 -6.95 21.73
C LEU A 30 13.61 -7.68 20.55
N PRO A 31 13.81 -8.98 20.30
CA PRO A 31 13.10 -9.66 19.22
C PRO A 31 11.59 -9.76 19.46
N LEU A 32 11.16 -9.96 20.71
CA LEU A 32 9.73 -9.98 21.04
C LEU A 32 9.08 -8.61 20.79
N SER A 33 9.74 -7.54 21.21
CA SER A 33 9.32 -6.16 20.96
C SER A 33 9.18 -5.86 19.47
N ASN A 34 10.17 -6.27 18.67
CA ASN A 34 10.15 -6.10 17.22
C ASN A 34 8.96 -6.84 16.60
N LEU A 35 8.69 -8.08 17.02
CA LEU A 35 7.56 -8.86 16.54
C LEU A 35 6.21 -8.20 16.88
N LEU A 36 6.05 -7.73 18.12
CA LEU A 36 4.84 -7.02 18.55
C LEU A 36 4.65 -5.70 17.80
N TRP A 37 5.72 -4.96 17.54
CA TRP A 37 5.66 -3.75 16.73
C TRP A 37 5.23 -4.04 15.29
N ILE A 38 5.78 -5.08 14.66
CA ILE A 38 5.40 -5.49 13.31
C ILE A 38 3.91 -5.88 13.28
N ASP A 39 3.43 -6.66 14.25
CA ASP A 39 2.02 -7.04 14.34
C ASP A 39 1.12 -5.81 14.54
N PHE A 40 1.50 -4.89 15.44
CA PHE A 40 0.80 -3.63 15.66
C PHE A 40 0.70 -2.81 14.37
N ILE A 41 1.79 -2.64 13.63
CA ILE A 41 1.80 -1.90 12.36
C ILE A 41 0.97 -2.59 11.29
N ASN A 42 1.05 -3.91 11.16
CA ASN A 42 0.27 -4.66 10.18
C ASN A 42 -1.24 -4.54 10.44
N ARG A 43 -1.66 -4.47 11.71
CA ARG A 43 -3.05 -4.22 12.09
C ARG A 43 -3.47 -2.77 11.85
N LEU A 44 -2.58 -1.81 12.09
CA LEU A 44 -2.88 -0.38 11.98
C LEU A 44 -2.88 0.11 10.51
N VAL A 45 -1.98 -0.44 9.71
CA VAL A 45 -1.75 -0.13 8.30
C VAL A 45 -1.77 -1.46 7.55
N PRO A 46 -2.96 -1.98 7.19
CA PRO A 46 -3.03 -3.21 6.41
C PRO A 46 -2.26 -3.00 5.10
N ASN A 47 -1.56 -4.06 4.70
CA ASN A 47 -0.75 -4.05 3.49
C ASN A 47 -1.66 -3.76 2.30
N SER A 48 -1.65 -2.53 1.79
CA SER A 48 -2.43 -2.11 0.63
C SER A 48 -1.82 -2.73 -0.62
N LYS A 49 -2.05 -4.02 -0.81
CA LYS A 49 -1.85 -4.61 -2.13
C LYS A 49 -2.84 -3.88 -3.05
N MET A 50 -2.29 -3.07 -3.93
CA MET A 50 -3.03 -2.35 -4.95
C MET A 50 -3.75 -3.39 -5.82
N HIS A 51 -5.06 -3.47 -5.70
CA HIS A 51 -5.85 -4.37 -6.52
C HIS A 51 -6.08 -3.69 -7.87
N ILE A 52 -5.61 -4.35 -8.92
CA ILE A 52 -5.77 -3.91 -10.31
C ILE A 52 -6.83 -4.81 -10.92
N ILE A 53 -8.01 -4.25 -11.21
CA ILE A 53 -9.07 -4.96 -11.92
C ILE A 53 -8.96 -4.57 -13.40
N PRO A 54 -8.59 -5.50 -14.30
CA PRO A 54 -8.62 -5.23 -15.73
C PRO A 54 -10.08 -5.19 -16.22
N LEU A 55 -10.42 -4.14 -16.96
CA LEU A 55 -11.74 -3.92 -17.58
C LEU A 55 -11.71 -4.19 -19.10
N SER A 56 -10.71 -4.91 -19.59
CA SER A 56 -10.31 -4.98 -21.00
C SER A 56 -11.32 -5.60 -21.97
N ASN A 57 -12.49 -6.08 -21.52
CA ASN A 57 -13.39 -6.91 -22.35
C ASN A 57 -14.83 -6.36 -22.49
N MET A 58 -15.13 -5.12 -22.11
CA MET A 58 -16.49 -4.57 -22.19
C MET A 58 -16.54 -3.28 -23.01
N PHE A 59 -17.51 -3.19 -23.92
CA PHE A 59 -17.70 -2.10 -24.87
C PHE A 59 -18.35 -0.86 -24.21
N ASN A 60 -17.69 0.30 -24.33
CA ASN A 60 -18.11 1.70 -24.11
C ASN A 60 -18.76 2.11 -22.78
N SER A 61 -19.27 1.18 -21.98
CA SER A 61 -19.84 1.45 -20.66
C SER A 61 -19.41 0.37 -19.66
N TRP A 62 -18.95 0.81 -18.49
CA TRP A 62 -18.50 -0.04 -17.41
C TRP A 62 -19.25 0.34 -16.15
N THR A 63 -19.96 -0.63 -15.58
CA THR A 63 -20.50 -0.50 -14.22
C THR A 63 -19.66 -1.38 -13.33
N ILE A 64 -18.84 -0.77 -12.49
CA ILE A 64 -18.04 -1.50 -11.52
C ILE A 64 -18.90 -1.59 -10.25
N PRO A 65 -19.33 -2.79 -9.83
CA PRO A 65 -19.97 -2.94 -8.53
C PRO A 65 -18.91 -2.72 -7.44
N PHE A 66 -19.15 -1.74 -6.57
CA PHE A 66 -18.41 -1.53 -5.32
C PHE A 66 -19.21 -2.21 -4.22
N ASP A 67 -19.37 -3.52 -4.37
CA ASP A 67 -19.72 -4.34 -3.23
C ASP A 67 -18.41 -4.94 -2.71
N LEU A 68 -17.98 -4.49 -1.54
CA LEU A 68 -16.74 -4.96 -0.92
C LEU A 68 -16.78 -6.48 -0.70
N GLU A 69 -17.98 -7.07 -0.59
CA GLU A 69 -18.17 -8.53 -0.56
C GLU A 69 -17.92 -9.19 -1.92
N VAL A 70 -18.27 -8.53 -3.03
CA VAL A 70 -18.02 -9.04 -4.39
C VAL A 70 -16.54 -8.88 -4.77
N ILE A 71 -15.91 -7.78 -4.38
CA ILE A 71 -14.46 -7.59 -4.55
C ILE A 71 -13.71 -8.65 -3.73
N ALA A 72 -14.16 -8.93 -2.50
CA ALA A 72 -13.61 -10.00 -1.66
C ALA A 72 -13.85 -11.41 -2.22
N ASN A 73 -14.92 -11.65 -3.00
CA ASN A 73 -15.20 -12.96 -3.61
C ASN A 73 -14.46 -13.20 -4.93
N VAL A 74 -14.22 -12.15 -5.73
CA VAL A 74 -13.36 -12.25 -6.93
C VAL A 74 -11.90 -12.47 -6.54
N THR A 75 -11.49 -11.98 -5.38
CA THR A 75 -10.19 -12.25 -4.79
C THR A 75 -10.26 -13.53 -3.95
N SER A 76 -9.73 -14.65 -4.43
CA SER A 76 -9.67 -15.95 -3.73
C SER A 76 -8.87 -15.98 -2.39
N THR A 77 -8.79 -14.86 -1.67
CA THR A 77 -8.23 -14.75 -0.32
C THR A 77 -9.38 -14.62 0.67
N ARG A 78 -9.80 -15.76 1.21
CA ARG A 78 -11.01 -15.98 2.01
C ARG A 78 -11.12 -15.25 3.36
N ASP A 79 -10.22 -14.33 3.74
CA ASP A 79 -10.14 -13.94 5.16
C ASP A 79 -9.82 -12.47 5.49
N THR A 80 -9.89 -11.53 4.56
CA THR A 80 -9.82 -10.11 4.94
C THR A 80 -10.88 -9.30 4.24
N GLY A 81 -12.09 -9.31 4.81
CA GLY A 81 -13.10 -8.31 4.49
C GLY A 81 -12.47 -6.92 4.58
N VAL A 82 -12.44 -6.22 3.45
CA VAL A 82 -11.90 -4.87 3.38
C VAL A 82 -12.80 -4.00 4.28
N ARG A 83 -12.25 -3.50 5.38
CA ARG A 83 -13.02 -2.71 6.33
C ARG A 83 -13.59 -1.45 5.64
N THR A 84 -14.88 -1.22 5.83
CA THR A 84 -15.63 -0.06 5.32
C THR A 84 -15.26 1.25 6.00
N ASP A 85 -14.45 1.23 7.06
CA ASP A 85 -14.05 2.41 7.85
C ASP A 85 -12.86 3.19 7.23
N ILE A 86 -12.27 2.71 6.13
CA ILE A 86 -11.08 3.31 5.52
C ILE A 86 -11.45 4.00 4.20
N PRO A 87 -11.16 5.31 4.03
CA PRO A 87 -11.38 5.99 2.77
C PRO A 87 -10.50 5.37 1.66
N LEU A 88 -11.15 4.99 0.57
CA LEU A 88 -10.53 4.40 -0.61
C LEU A 88 -10.41 5.47 -1.70
N ASP A 89 -9.20 5.63 -2.22
CA ASP A 89 -8.95 6.39 -3.45
C ASP A 89 -8.91 5.39 -4.62
N VAL A 90 -9.77 5.62 -5.60
CA VAL A 90 -9.78 4.82 -6.82
C VAL A 90 -9.03 5.56 -7.91
N THR A 91 -8.05 4.88 -8.49
CA THR A 91 -7.27 5.37 -9.62
C THR A 91 -7.69 4.62 -10.86
N LEU A 92 -8.35 5.30 -11.79
CA LEU A 92 -8.61 4.79 -13.12
C LEU A 92 -7.39 5.00 -14.00
N ASN A 93 -6.82 3.91 -14.51
CA ASN A 93 -5.78 3.92 -15.54
C ASN A 93 -6.44 3.58 -16.88
N LEU A 94 -6.53 4.56 -17.77
CA LEU A 94 -7.13 4.41 -19.10
C LEU A 94 -6.04 4.58 -20.17
N GLY A 95 -5.96 3.65 -21.10
CA GLY A 95 -5.13 3.71 -22.29
C GLY A 95 -6.02 3.68 -23.53
N VAL A 96 -6.11 4.83 -24.21
CA VAL A 96 -6.93 4.98 -25.42
C VAL A 96 -6.04 5.14 -26.64
N TYR A 97 -6.38 4.39 -27.68
CA TYR A 97 -5.83 4.48 -29.01
C TYR A 97 -6.81 5.26 -29.90
N CYS A 98 -6.30 6.18 -30.71
CA CYS A 98 -7.12 7.00 -31.60
C CYS A 98 -6.55 7.01 -33.02
N THR A 99 -7.41 6.68 -33.99
CA THR A 99 -7.15 6.83 -35.43
C THR A 99 -8.13 7.80 -36.04
N SER A 100 -7.75 9.07 -36.12
CA SER A 100 -8.55 10.13 -36.72
C SER A 100 -7.66 10.99 -37.60
N HIS A 101 -8.23 11.56 -38.66
CA HIS A 101 -7.56 12.56 -39.53
C HIS A 101 -7.31 13.89 -38.82
N ARG A 102 -7.91 14.09 -37.64
CA ARG A 102 -7.66 15.27 -36.82
C ARG A 102 -6.59 14.91 -35.79
N PRO A 103 -5.51 15.71 -35.65
CA PRO A 103 -4.39 15.36 -34.78
C PRO A 103 -4.75 15.40 -33.28
N ILE A 104 -5.78 16.17 -32.92
CA ILE A 104 -6.22 16.34 -31.53
C ILE A 104 -7.74 16.24 -31.48
N GLU A 105 -8.24 15.32 -30.65
CA GLU A 105 -9.65 15.16 -30.35
C GLU A 105 -9.86 15.12 -28.83
N SER A 106 -11.11 15.14 -28.38
CA SER A 106 -11.42 15.06 -26.96
C SER A 106 -12.52 14.06 -26.71
N ILE A 107 -12.25 13.10 -25.83
CA ILE A 107 -13.25 12.12 -25.40
C ILE A 107 -13.84 12.56 -24.06
N THR A 108 -15.13 12.28 -23.85
CA THR A 108 -15.80 12.60 -22.58
C THR A 108 -15.90 11.34 -21.73
N LEU A 109 -15.15 11.33 -20.62
CA LEU A 109 -15.24 10.33 -19.58
C LEU A 109 -16.30 10.78 -18.56
N LEU A 110 -17.39 10.04 -18.45
CA LEU A 110 -18.42 10.23 -17.43
C LEU A 110 -18.10 9.34 -16.24
N ILE A 111 -17.84 9.93 -15.08
CA ILE A 111 -17.67 9.21 -13.80
C ILE A 111 -18.83 9.65 -12.91
N ASP A 112 -19.74 8.72 -12.59
CA ASP A 112 -20.95 9.02 -11.79
C ASP A 112 -21.76 10.22 -12.32
N GLY A 113 -21.79 10.38 -13.64
CA GLY A 113 -22.51 11.47 -14.31
C GLY A 113 -21.76 12.80 -14.36
N GLU A 114 -20.57 12.91 -13.76
CA GLU A 114 -19.70 14.07 -13.97
C GLU A 114 -18.88 13.91 -15.26
N PRO A 115 -19.08 14.77 -16.28
CA PRO A 115 -18.31 14.70 -17.51
C PRO A 115 -16.91 15.30 -17.32
N ARG A 116 -15.90 14.55 -17.75
CA ARG A 116 -14.49 14.97 -17.78
C ARG A 116 -13.97 14.84 -19.21
N LYS A 117 -13.46 15.94 -19.77
CA LYS A 117 -12.88 15.94 -21.12
C LYS A 117 -11.42 15.51 -21.07
N LEU A 118 -11.07 14.54 -21.90
CA LEU A 118 -9.72 14.00 -22.02
C LEU A 118 -9.15 14.35 -23.39
N PRO A 119 -8.03 15.08 -23.47
CA PRO A 119 -7.41 15.39 -24.76
C PRO A 119 -6.70 14.16 -25.31
N LEU A 120 -7.09 13.72 -26.51
CA LEU A 120 -6.50 12.59 -27.23
C LEU A 120 -5.59 13.09 -28.34
N VAL A 121 -4.41 12.50 -28.44
CA VAL A 121 -3.55 12.61 -29.62
C VAL A 121 -3.89 11.46 -30.57
N CYS A 122 -4.26 11.80 -31.80
CA CYS A 122 -4.74 10.87 -32.82
C CYS A 122 -3.76 10.80 -33.99
N PHE A 123 -3.80 9.67 -34.70
CA PHE A 123 -2.94 9.43 -35.86
C PHE A 123 -3.79 9.09 -37.09
N ASP A 124 -3.35 9.56 -38.26
CA ASP A 124 -4.14 9.41 -39.50
C ASP A 124 -4.29 7.96 -39.95
N ASN A 125 -3.26 7.12 -39.80
CA ASN A 125 -3.30 5.72 -40.21
C ASN A 125 -2.25 4.86 -39.45
N LEU A 126 -2.63 3.63 -39.08
CA LEU A 126 -1.74 2.59 -38.55
C LEU A 126 -0.60 2.23 -39.52
N ASP A 127 -0.84 2.30 -40.82
CA ASP A 127 0.16 1.98 -41.85
C ASP A 127 1.35 2.95 -41.82
N PHE A 128 1.14 4.20 -41.37
CA PHE A 128 2.22 5.16 -41.16
C PHE A 128 3.16 4.72 -40.04
N LEU A 129 2.62 4.08 -38.99
CA LEU A 129 3.42 3.54 -37.90
C LEU A 129 4.15 2.26 -38.33
N ALA A 130 3.48 1.38 -39.07
CA ALA A 130 4.10 0.16 -39.60
C ALA A 130 5.26 0.47 -40.57
N SER A 131 5.10 1.44 -41.46
CA SER A 131 6.14 1.83 -42.43
C SER A 131 7.33 2.56 -41.79
N ARG A 132 7.11 3.35 -40.73
CA ARG A 132 8.18 4.10 -40.02
C ARG A 132 9.01 3.22 -39.09
N PHE A 133 8.47 2.10 -38.62
CA PHE A 133 9.09 1.25 -37.59
C PHE A 133 9.31 -0.20 -38.07
N ASN A 134 9.70 -0.37 -39.34
CA ASN A 134 10.13 -1.67 -39.86
C ASN A 134 11.45 -2.11 -39.19
N GLY A 135 11.32 -3.06 -38.25
CA GLY A 135 12.45 -3.72 -37.60
C GLY A 135 12.53 -3.41 -36.10
N PHE A 136 12.68 -4.47 -35.31
CA PHE A 136 12.87 -4.55 -33.85
C PHE A 136 11.59 -4.68 -33.00
N ASP A 137 11.40 -5.88 -32.45
CA ASP A 137 10.44 -6.21 -31.37
C ASP A 137 10.60 -5.36 -30.11
N SER A 138 11.73 -4.66 -29.95
CA SER A 138 11.94 -3.68 -28.87
C SER A 138 11.35 -2.30 -29.19
N VAL A 139 11.26 -1.95 -30.48
CA VAL A 139 10.70 -0.68 -30.94
C VAL A 139 9.17 -0.72 -30.86
N SER A 140 8.54 -1.87 -31.09
CA SER A 140 7.08 -2.03 -30.92
C SER A 140 6.61 -1.72 -29.49
N LYS A 141 7.41 -2.06 -28.46
CA LYS A 141 7.10 -1.73 -27.05
C LYS A 141 7.23 -0.24 -26.76
N THR A 142 8.24 0.42 -27.31
CA THR A 142 8.46 1.87 -27.17
C THR A 142 7.38 2.66 -27.92
N VAL A 143 7.08 2.24 -29.15
CA VAL A 143 6.05 2.83 -30.02
C VAL A 143 4.66 2.62 -29.43
N LYS A 144 4.35 1.45 -28.87
CA LYS A 144 3.10 1.21 -28.13
C LYS A 144 2.95 2.18 -26.94
N LYS A 145 4.05 2.55 -26.28
CA LYS A 145 4.02 3.50 -25.17
C LYS A 145 3.79 4.95 -25.63
N ASP A 146 4.33 5.33 -26.79
CA ASP A 146 4.25 6.70 -27.30
C ASP A 146 2.93 6.97 -28.06
N ILE A 147 2.24 5.94 -28.55
CA ILE A 147 0.97 6.07 -29.28
C ILE A 147 -0.25 6.02 -28.34
N ILE A 148 -0.16 5.30 -27.22
CA ILE A 148 -1.27 5.17 -26.29
C ILE A 148 -1.38 6.42 -25.44
N ASN A 149 -2.53 7.09 -25.49
CA ASN A 149 -2.85 8.15 -24.57
C ASN A 149 -3.12 7.54 -23.19
N GLU A 150 -2.12 7.60 -22.30
CA GLU A 150 -2.23 7.13 -20.92
C GLU A 150 -2.83 8.22 -20.03
N PHE A 151 -4.00 7.96 -19.46
CA PHE A 151 -4.61 8.81 -18.46
C PHE A 151 -4.69 8.11 -17.11
N LYS A 152 -4.38 8.88 -16.05
CA LYS A 152 -4.49 8.45 -14.66
C LYS A 152 -5.39 9.41 -13.91
N TYR A 153 -6.56 8.93 -13.50
CA TYR A 153 -7.54 9.72 -12.76
C TYR A 153 -7.76 9.12 -11.39
N GLY A 154 -7.31 9.84 -10.36
CA GLY A 154 -7.61 9.54 -8.96
C GLY A 154 -8.85 10.31 -8.52
N PHE A 155 -9.84 9.61 -7.98
CA PHE A 155 -11.01 10.23 -7.36
C PHE A 155 -11.38 9.51 -6.06
N PRO A 156 -11.83 10.26 -5.04
CA PRO A 156 -12.32 9.67 -3.80
C PRO A 156 -13.65 8.99 -4.06
N VAL A 157 -13.86 7.80 -3.50
CA VAL A 157 -15.13 7.09 -3.60
C VAL A 157 -15.94 7.32 -2.34
N ASN A 158 -17.20 7.77 -2.49
CA ASN A 158 -18.13 7.75 -1.39
C ASN A 158 -18.62 6.31 -1.17
N LEU A 159 -18.39 5.76 0.02
CA LEU A 159 -18.78 4.40 0.41
C LEU A 159 -20.30 4.17 0.36
N ASP A 160 -21.09 5.25 0.39
CA ASP A 160 -22.55 5.17 0.23
C ASP A 160 -22.96 4.79 -1.20
N ASN A 161 -22.12 5.11 -2.19
CA ASN A 161 -22.35 4.78 -3.59
C ASN A 161 -21.78 3.38 -3.90
N LYS A 162 -22.66 2.38 -3.87
CA LYS A 162 -22.31 0.96 -4.11
C LYS A 162 -21.86 0.65 -5.55
N LYS A 163 -21.90 1.60 -6.47
CA LYS A 163 -21.58 1.42 -7.90
C LYS A 163 -20.95 2.71 -8.42
N ILE A 164 -19.90 2.58 -9.23
CA ILE A 164 -19.37 3.69 -10.02
C ILE A 164 -19.63 3.35 -11.48
N LYS A 165 -20.35 4.24 -12.15
CA LYS A 165 -20.60 4.12 -13.58
C LYS A 165 -19.53 4.92 -14.31
N ILE A 166 -18.74 4.22 -15.10
CA ILE A 166 -17.75 4.81 -16.00
C ILE A 166 -18.27 4.63 -17.42
N GLU A 167 -18.46 5.73 -18.13
CA GLU A 167 -18.97 5.71 -19.50
C GLU A 167 -18.05 6.55 -20.37
N LEU A 168 -17.58 5.96 -21.47
CA LEU A 168 -16.88 6.69 -22.52
C LEU A 168 -17.96 7.16 -23.49
N SER A 169 -18.30 8.43 -23.43
CA SER A 169 -19.16 9.05 -24.43
C SER A 169 -18.26 9.63 -25.51
N ASP A 170 -18.10 8.88 -26.59
CA ASP A 170 -17.61 9.42 -27.85
C ASP A 170 -18.57 9.05 -28.98
N THR A 171 -18.80 10.01 -29.86
CA THR A 171 -19.77 9.94 -30.95
C THR A 171 -19.15 9.43 -32.25
N THR A 172 -17.90 8.94 -32.23
CA THR A 172 -17.18 8.49 -33.43
C THR A 172 -16.53 7.12 -33.26
N ASP A 173 -16.62 6.27 -34.30
CA ASP A 173 -16.09 4.89 -34.35
C ASP A 173 -14.54 4.81 -34.44
N ASN A 174 -13.84 5.92 -34.21
CA ASN A 174 -12.42 6.11 -34.52
C ASN A 174 -11.47 5.84 -33.34
N HIS A 175 -11.99 5.36 -32.21
CA HIS A 175 -11.24 5.14 -30.98
C HIS A 175 -11.28 3.67 -30.56
N LEU A 176 -10.13 3.13 -30.19
CA LEU A 176 -10.00 1.78 -29.65
C LEU A 176 -9.42 1.88 -28.23
N VAL A 177 -10.05 1.21 -27.26
CA VAL A 177 -9.52 1.15 -25.90
C VAL A 177 -8.54 -0.03 -25.82
N ASP A 178 -7.24 0.25 -25.68
CA ASP A 178 -6.21 -0.81 -25.56
C ASP A 178 -6.23 -1.43 -24.16
N ARG A 179 -6.37 -0.59 -23.13
CA ARG A 179 -6.40 -1.05 -21.74
C ARG A 179 -7.17 -0.09 -20.85
N MET A 180 -7.95 -0.64 -19.95
CA MET A 180 -8.61 0.10 -18.90
C MET A 180 -8.49 -0.73 -17.63
N ASN A 181 -7.85 -0.16 -16.61
CA ASN A 181 -7.60 -0.83 -15.35
C ASN A 181 -8.04 0.09 -14.22
N VAL A 182 -8.79 -0.45 -13.27
CA VAL A 182 -9.13 0.28 -12.04
C VAL A 182 -8.22 -0.20 -10.94
N GLN A 183 -7.52 0.74 -10.34
CA GLN A 183 -6.61 0.49 -9.24
C GLN A 183 -7.19 1.06 -7.96
N PHE A 184 -7.40 0.20 -6.97
CA PHE A 184 -7.86 0.59 -5.66
C PHE A 184 -6.65 0.89 -4.79
N SER A 185 -6.61 2.10 -4.24
CA SER A 185 -5.56 2.55 -3.34
C SER A 185 -6.17 3.03 -2.03
N VAL A 186 -5.54 2.68 -0.92
CA VAL A 186 -6.01 3.15 0.39
C VAL A 186 -5.50 4.57 0.61
N ARG A 187 -6.42 5.51 0.88
CA ARG A 187 -6.03 6.88 1.22
C ARG A 187 -5.65 6.93 2.69
N TYR A 188 -4.35 6.84 2.97
CA TYR A 188 -3.87 7.02 4.33
C TYR A 188 -3.92 8.50 4.71
N THR A 189 -4.69 8.84 5.74
CA THR A 189 -4.76 10.17 6.34
C THR A 189 -4.24 10.16 7.79
N GLY A 190 -3.83 11.34 8.29
CA GLY A 190 -3.37 11.51 9.67
C GLY A 190 -2.17 10.65 10.06
N LEU A 191 -2.30 9.96 11.20
CA LEU A 191 -1.22 9.17 11.82
C LEU A 191 -0.74 8.03 10.92
N ARG A 192 -1.63 7.41 10.13
CA ARG A 192 -1.25 6.33 9.19
C ARG A 192 -0.31 6.85 8.09
N LYS A 193 -0.58 8.04 7.54
CA LYS A 193 0.29 8.68 6.54
C LYS A 193 1.66 9.00 7.12
N PHE A 194 1.68 9.51 8.35
CA PHE A 194 2.92 9.80 9.07
C PHE A 194 3.77 8.53 9.26
N LEU A 195 3.17 7.44 9.74
CA LEU A 195 3.86 6.16 9.94
C LEU A 195 4.45 5.59 8.64
N LEU A 196 3.76 5.75 7.51
CA LEU A 196 4.26 5.31 6.20
C LEU A 196 5.43 6.17 5.71
N SER A 197 5.33 7.50 5.86
CA SER A 197 6.39 8.43 5.45
C SER A 197 7.68 8.25 6.25
N TRP A 198 7.56 7.87 7.53
CA TRP A 198 8.68 7.74 8.46
C TRP A 198 8.90 6.30 8.91
N ARG A 199 8.65 5.33 8.03
CA ARG A 199 8.60 3.90 8.37
C ARG A 199 9.83 3.41 9.15
N ARG A 200 11.04 3.82 8.76
CA ARG A 200 12.28 3.39 9.43
C ARG A 200 12.43 3.97 10.83
N THR A 201 12.19 5.27 11.00
CA THR A 201 12.32 5.91 12.31
C THR A 201 11.21 5.45 13.24
N CYS A 202 9.96 5.39 12.75
CA CYS A 202 8.84 4.84 13.51
C CYS A 202 9.10 3.39 13.92
N HIS A 203 9.76 2.59 13.08
CA HIS A 203 10.13 1.22 13.45
C HIS A 203 11.11 1.16 14.62
N ILE A 204 12.18 1.97 14.57
CA ILE A 204 13.17 2.01 15.65
C ILE A 204 12.52 2.50 16.95
N PHE A 205 11.82 3.64 16.90
CA PHE A 205 11.15 4.21 18.06
C PHE A 205 10.06 3.30 18.61
N GLY A 206 9.25 2.70 17.75
CA GLY A 206 8.21 1.75 18.14
C GLY A 206 8.79 0.53 18.86
N THR A 207 9.84 -0.07 18.29
CA THR A 207 10.55 -1.20 18.93
C THR A 207 11.15 -0.80 20.28
N LEU A 208 11.70 0.41 20.42
CA LEU A 208 12.22 0.89 21.71
C LEU A 208 11.11 1.10 22.75
N ILE A 209 9.96 1.63 22.35
CA ILE A 209 8.81 1.81 23.25
C ILE A 209 8.29 0.46 23.74
N PHE A 210 8.08 -0.50 22.84
CA PHE A 210 7.64 -1.84 23.22
C PHE A 210 8.68 -2.57 24.09
N ALA A 211 9.97 -2.43 23.80
CA ALA A 211 11.03 -3.01 24.61
C ALA A 211 11.03 -2.41 26.02
N SER A 212 10.91 -1.09 26.13
CA SER A 212 10.81 -0.39 27.42
C SER A 212 9.59 -0.83 28.24
N LEU A 213 8.45 -1.06 27.60
CA LEU A 213 7.24 -1.53 28.27
C LEU A 213 7.41 -2.96 28.79
N ILE A 214 7.92 -3.86 27.95
CA ILE A 214 8.17 -5.26 28.32
C ILE A 214 9.22 -5.34 29.44
N SER A 215 10.31 -4.59 29.32
CA SER A 215 11.38 -4.52 30.32
C SER A 215 10.84 -3.96 31.66
N GLY A 216 9.99 -2.93 31.62
CA GLY A 216 9.27 -2.42 32.79
C GLY A 216 8.40 -3.47 33.48
N CYS A 217 7.59 -4.21 32.72
CA CYS A 217 6.78 -5.32 33.23
C CYS A 217 7.64 -6.45 33.81
N PHE A 218 8.77 -6.76 33.18
CA PHE A 218 9.71 -7.77 33.65
C PHE A 218 10.35 -7.36 34.98
N LEU A 219 10.83 -6.12 35.08
CA LEU A 219 11.40 -5.57 36.32
C LEU A 219 10.38 -5.52 37.46
N LEU A 220 9.14 -5.10 37.19
CA LEU A 220 8.07 -5.12 38.19
C LEU A 220 7.75 -6.54 38.68
N SER A 221 7.75 -7.50 37.77
CA SER A 221 7.50 -8.91 38.12
C SER A 221 8.66 -9.49 38.92
N PHE A 222 9.90 -9.15 38.55
CA PHE A 222 11.11 -9.54 39.26
C PHE A 222 11.13 -8.95 40.68
N THR A 223 10.91 -7.64 40.83
CA THR A 223 10.90 -7.00 42.15
C THR A 223 9.79 -7.52 43.04
N ALA A 224 8.60 -7.78 42.49
CA ALA A 224 7.51 -8.39 43.25
C ALA A 224 7.85 -9.81 43.74
N ALA A 225 8.42 -10.66 42.87
CA ALA A 225 8.80 -12.02 43.23
C ALA A 225 9.89 -12.06 44.31
N PHE A 226 11.00 -11.33 44.11
CA PHE A 226 12.10 -11.32 45.07
C PHE A 226 11.78 -10.52 46.34
N GLY A 227 10.95 -9.48 46.23
CA GLY A 227 10.45 -8.74 47.38
C GLY A 227 9.56 -9.60 48.28
N TYR A 228 8.70 -10.45 47.69
CA TYR A 228 7.90 -11.41 48.45
C TYR A 228 8.77 -12.44 49.18
N PHE A 229 9.80 -12.98 48.52
CA PHE A 229 10.76 -13.91 49.13
C PHE A 229 11.63 -13.31 50.25
N LEU A 230 11.76 -11.99 50.33
CA LEU A 230 12.50 -11.33 51.41
C LEU A 230 11.62 -11.00 52.64
N VAL A 231 10.30 -10.99 52.46
CA VAL A 231 9.33 -10.67 53.52
C VAL A 231 8.80 -11.94 54.22
N VAL A 232 8.82 -13.08 53.53
CA VAL A 232 8.47 -14.41 54.07
C VAL A 232 9.72 -15.12 54.56
#